data_AF-A0AAU7ALK5-F1
#
_entry.id   AF-A0AAU7ALK5-F1
#
_cell.length_a   1.000
_cell.length_b   1.000
_cell.length_c   1.000
_cell.angle_alpha   90.00
_cell.angle_beta   90.00
_cell.angle_gamma   90.00
#
_symmetry.space_group_name_H-M   'P 1'
#
loop_
_entity.id
_entity.type
_entity.pdbx_description
1 polymer ?
#
loop_
_entity_poly.entity_id
_entity_poly.type
_entity_poly.pdbx_seq_one_letter_code
_entity_poly.pdbx_strand_id
1 'polypeptide(L)' 'MLFFVKADHRNQGLGTQLLKHCINKCRQRGLQLLVVWPSDRNYEFYRRQGFVGTHDPLELLL' A
#
# COMPACT_ATOMS: atom_id res chain seq x y z
N MET A 1 3.75 6.03 -8.55
CA MET A 1 4.63 4.86 -8.35
C MET A 1 3.77 3.61 -8.54
N LEU A 2 4.10 2.76 -9.51
CA LEU A 2 3.30 1.56 -9.82
C LEU A 2 3.66 0.44 -8.82
N PHE A 3 2.69 0.01 -8.02
CA PHE A 3 2.81 -1.17 -7.15
C PHE A 3 1.94 -2.28 -7.74
N PHE A 4 2.54 -3.33 -8.32
CA PHE A 4 1.79 -4.41 -8.95
C PHE A 4 2.52 -5.76 -8.90
N VAL A 5 1.73 -6.83 -8.99
CA VAL A 5 2.20 -8.20 -9.20
C VAL A 5 1.51 -8.74 -10.45
N LYS A 6 2.31 -9.30 -11.37
CA LYS A 6 1.80 -9.93 -12.61
C LYS A 6 0.78 -11.02 -12.26
N ALA A 7 -0.28 -11.13 -13.06
CA ALA A 7 -1.43 -12.00 -12.77
C ALA A 7 -1.03 -13.44 -12.43
N ASP A 8 -0.12 -14.03 -13.21
CA ASP A 8 0.39 -15.40 -13.06
C ASP A 8 1.16 -15.65 -11.75
N HIS A 9 1.52 -14.57 -11.03
CA HIS A 9 2.27 -14.62 -9.78
C HIS A 9 1.47 -14.10 -8.57
N ARG A 10 0.16 -13.83 -8.74
CA ARG A 10 -0.70 -13.39 -7.62
C ARG A 10 -0.98 -14.53 -6.65
N ASN A 11 -1.41 -14.16 -5.43
CA ASN A 11 -1.73 -15.08 -4.33
C ASN A 11 -0.56 -15.94 -3.81
N GLN A 12 0.68 -15.65 -4.23
CA GLN A 12 1.91 -16.29 -3.74
C GLN A 12 2.61 -15.46 -2.63
N GLY A 13 1.94 -14.45 -2.09
CA GLY A 13 2.50 -13.58 -1.05
C GLY A 13 3.52 -12.54 -1.53
N LEU A 14 3.84 -12.48 -2.84
CA LEU A 14 4.84 -11.55 -3.40
C LEU A 14 4.51 -10.07 -3.12
N GLY A 15 3.24 -9.68 -3.23
CA GLY A 15 2.81 -8.30 -2.91
C GLY A 15 3.09 -7.95 -1.45
N THR A 16 2.81 -8.87 -0.53
CA THR A 16 3.12 -8.70 0.90
C THR A 16 4.62 -8.56 1.14
N GLN A 17 5.45 -9.40 0.50
CA GLN A 17 6.91 -9.32 0.64
C GLN A 17 7.46 -8.00 0.11
N LEU A 18 6.99 -7.56 -1.06
CA LEU A 18 7.39 -6.29 -1.66
C LEU A 18 7.01 -5.10 -0.78
N LEU A 19 5.76 -5.07 -0.28
CA LEU A 19 5.29 -3.99 0.57
C LEU A 19 6.06 -3.92 1.90
N LYS A 20 6.35 -5.08 2.52
CA LYS A 20 7.20 -5.14 3.72
C LYS A 20 8.60 -4.58 3.47
N HIS A 21 9.20 -4.90 2.33
CA HIS A 21 10.50 -4.35 1.95
C HIS A 21 10.44 -2.81 1.87
N CYS A 22 9.43 -2.25 1.20
CA CYS A 22 9.22 -0.81 1.12
C CYS A 22 9.04 -0.17 2.51
N ILE A 23 8.17 -0.71 3.35
CA ILE A 23 7.93 -0.22 4.71
C ILE A 23 9.23 -0.20 5.53
N ASN A 24 10.02 -1.27 5.47
CA ASN A 24 11.29 -1.36 6.18
C ASN A 24 12.29 -0.30 5.69
N LYS A 25 12.34 -0.03 4.38
CA LYS A 25 13.18 1.04 3.83
C LYS A 25 12.72 2.43 4.28
N CYS A 26 11.42 2.69 4.32
CA CYS A 26 10.87 3.94 4.86
C CYS A 26 11.27 4.13 6.33
N ARG A 27 11.12 3.08 7.15
CA ARG A 27 11.53 3.09 8.57
C ARG A 27 13.02 3.35 8.75
N GLN A 28 13.87 2.67 7.99
CA GLN A 28 15.33 2.87 8.01
C GLN A 28 15.73 4.32 7.68
N ARG A 29 14.94 5.02 6.88
CA ARG A 29 15.15 6.42 6.51
C ARG A 29 14.51 7.41 7.48
N GLY A 30 13.86 6.95 8.55
CA GLY A 30 13.19 7.80 9.52
C GLY A 30 11.93 8.50 8.98
N LEU A 31 11.30 7.97 7.93
CA LEU A 31 10.05 8.53 7.42
C LEU A 31 8.90 8.27 8.40
N GLN A 32 8.08 9.29 8.63
CA GLN A 32 6.99 9.25 9.62
C GLN A 32 5.65 8.84 9.02
N LEU A 33 5.45 9.01 7.71
CA LEU A 33 4.19 8.77 7.04
C LEU A 33 4.40 8.06 5.69
N LEU A 34 3.58 7.05 5.43
CA LEU A 34 3.47 6.37 4.14
C LEU A 34 1.99 6.37 3.73
N VAL A 35 1.67 7.12 2.68
CA VAL A 35 0.30 7.24 2.15
C VAL A 35 0.16 6.35 0.92
N VAL A 36 -0.98 5.68 0.79
CA VAL A 36 -1.35 4.86 -0.36
C VAL A 36 -2.75 5.22 -0.84
N TRP A 37 -2.95 5.18 -2.15
CA TRP A 37 -4.27 5.31 -2.79
C TRP A 37 -4.59 3.98 -3.48
N PRO A 38 -5.13 2.99 -2.74
CA PRO A 38 -5.56 1.75 -3.34
C PRO A 38 -6.85 1.95 -4.13
N SER A 39 -7.09 1.09 -5.13
CA SER A 39 -8.45 0.87 -5.63
C SER A 39 -9.29 0.15 -4.57
N ASP A 40 -10.62 0.26 -4.65
CA ASP A 40 -11.56 -0.37 -3.70
C ASP A 40 -11.29 -1.87 -3.53
N ARG A 41 -11.02 -2.57 -4.65
CA ARG A 41 -10.69 -4.00 -4.67
C ARG A 41 -9.47 -4.35 -3.81
N ASN A 42 -8.53 -3.43 -3.66
CA ASN A 42 -7.25 -3.67 -2.99
C ASN A 42 -7.20 -3.06 -1.58
N TYR A 43 -8.27 -2.44 -1.10
CA TYR A 43 -8.29 -1.78 0.22
C TYR A 43 -7.92 -2.75 1.35
N GLU A 44 -8.56 -3.92 1.36
CA GLU A 44 -8.34 -4.98 2.34
C GLU A 44 -6.91 -5.57 2.29
N PHE A 45 -6.25 -5.53 1.13
CA PHE A 45 -4.84 -5.95 1.05
C PHE A 45 -3.95 -5.06 1.90
N TYR A 46 -4.09 -3.73 1.81
CA TYR A 46 -3.29 -2.79 2.61
C TYR A 46 -3.70 -2.80 4.08
N ARG A 47 -5.00 -2.89 4.38
CA ARG A 47 -5.50 -2.96 5.76
C ARG A 47 -4.87 -4.10 6.56
N ARG A 48 -4.74 -5.29 5.96
CA ARG A 48 -4.07 -6.46 6.57
C ARG A 48 -2.58 -6.24 6.86
N GLN A 49 -1.96 -5.22 6.28
CA GLN A 49 -0.55 -4.86 6.49
C GLN A 49 -0.37 -3.75 7.53
N GLY A 50 -1.45 -3.35 8.21
CA GLY A 50 -1.42 -2.32 9.26
C GLY A 50 -1.65 -0.91 8.74
N PHE A 51 -2.02 -0.74 7.47
CA PHE A 51 -2.55 0.54 7.01
C PHE A 51 -3.91 0.77 7.66
N VAL A 52 -4.11 1.98 8.17
CA VAL A 52 -5.35 2.43 8.80
C VAL A 52 -6.01 3.48 7.93
N GLY A 53 -7.33 3.58 8.04
CA GLY A 53 -8.16 4.45 7.23
C GLY A 53 -9.42 3.71 6.76
N THR A 54 -10.47 4.47 6.55
CA THR A 54 -11.69 4.07 5.84
C THR A 54 -12.04 5.26 4.97
N HIS A 55 -12.26 5.03 3.66
CA HIS A 55 -12.72 6.00 2.63
C HIS A 55 -12.71 7.47 3.10
N ASP A 56 -11.67 8.26 2.83
CA ASP A 56 -11.61 9.28 1.74
C ASP A 56 -10.39 10.25 1.96
N PRO A 57 -10.03 11.25 1.10
CA PRO A 57 -10.85 11.83 0.02
C PRO A 57 -10.17 12.23 -1.32
N LEU A 58 -11.06 12.52 -2.27
CA LEU A 58 -10.91 13.52 -3.33
C LEU A 58 -10.97 14.93 -2.73
N GLU A 59 -10.01 15.78 -3.05
CA GLU A 59 -9.96 17.15 -2.55
C GLU A 59 -9.89 18.15 -3.71
N LEU A 60 -10.83 19.11 -3.71
CA LEU A 60 -10.86 20.27 -4.61
C LEU A 60 -10.68 21.53 -3.76
N LEU A 61 -9.54 22.19 -3.91
CA LEU A 61 -9.37 23.58 -3.47
C LEU A 61 -9.77 24.51 -4.61
N LEU A 62 -10.68 25.43 -4.31
CA LEU A 62 -11.02 26.57 -5.17
C LEU A 62 -10.19 27.79 -4.77
#